data_AF-A0A0A1PTC2-F1
#
_entry.id   AF-A0A0A1PTC2-F1
#
_cell.length_a   1.000
_cell.length_b   1.000
_cell.length_c   1.000
_cell.angle_alpha   90.00
_cell.angle_beta   90.00
_cell.angle_gamma   90.00
#
_symmetry.space_group_name_H-M   'P 1'
#
loop_
_entity.id
_entity.type
_entity.pdbx_description
1 polymer ?
#
loop_
_entity_poly.entity_id
_entity_poly.type
_entity_poly.pdbx_seq_one_letter_code
_entity_poly.pdbx_strand_id
1 'polypeptide(L)'
;MTDSAPPFRRRPAGFLVLATAFFAVMALAVFATGFLDSWGMPLMAGLVALGLIALLLLIGATAFTVLGFRAAYRRKAAPILLRLALALAPPLLFAGLALAARPLLDAGDRLGVAARLAQDEARFAIIIARVKEEQPAASDGTRRTEDGISFLVDRGPPLRVAFHPRGILDSWTGIVFDPTRALANYVSQGARRPGARSAITPDDLSGLFGGDLVGCRHLRDDFFLCRFS
;
A
#
# COMPACT_ATOMS: atom_id res chain seq x y z
N MET A 1 -45.33 -17.67 24.87
CA MET A 1 -43.96 -17.79 24.34
C MET A 1 -43.95 -17.26 22.92
N THR A 2 -43.59 -15.99 22.74
CA THR A 2 -43.46 -15.34 21.44
C THR A 2 -42.04 -15.59 20.91
N ASP A 3 -41.94 -16.52 19.97
CA ASP A 3 -40.71 -16.85 19.25
C ASP A 3 -40.36 -15.69 18.30
N SER A 4 -39.59 -14.72 18.80
CA SER A 4 -39.06 -13.60 18.03
C SER A 4 -37.97 -14.13 17.09
N ALA A 5 -38.40 -14.68 15.96
CA ALA A 5 -37.50 -15.15 14.92
C ALA A 5 -36.57 -14.01 14.47
N PRO A 6 -35.26 -14.27 14.25
CA PRO A 6 -34.30 -13.22 13.92
C PRO A 6 -34.72 -12.45 12.65
N PRO A 7 -34.39 -11.15 12.56
CA PRO A 7 -34.91 -10.22 11.54
C PRO A 7 -34.61 -10.64 10.07
N PHE A 8 -33.72 -11.59 9.85
CA PHE A 8 -33.37 -12.12 8.53
C PHE A 8 -34.49 -12.87 7.79
N ARG A 9 -35.60 -13.22 8.46
CA ARG A 9 -36.60 -14.12 7.87
C ARG A 9 -37.43 -13.48 6.75
N ARG A 10 -37.53 -12.15 6.66
CA ARG A 10 -38.53 -11.48 5.80
C ARG A 10 -38.04 -10.97 4.43
N ARG A 11 -36.75 -10.68 4.20
CA ARG A 11 -36.29 -10.16 2.87
C ARG A 11 -34.92 -10.72 2.46
N PRO A 12 -34.81 -11.48 1.35
CA PRO A 12 -33.52 -11.99 0.87
C PRO A 12 -32.54 -10.88 0.49
N ALA A 13 -33.05 -9.70 0.12
CA ALA A 13 -32.25 -8.51 -0.11
C ALA A 13 -31.43 -8.10 1.12
N GLY A 14 -31.97 -8.24 2.34
CA GLY A 14 -31.25 -7.85 3.56
C GLY A 14 -30.00 -8.69 3.82
N PHE A 15 -30.06 -9.99 3.50
CA PHE A 15 -28.88 -10.86 3.61
C PHE A 15 -27.77 -10.45 2.63
N LEU A 16 -28.13 -10.22 1.36
CA LEU A 16 -27.16 -9.82 0.34
C LEU A 16 -26.53 -8.47 0.66
N VAL A 17 -27.34 -7.48 1.07
CA VAL A 17 -26.84 -6.17 1.49
C VAL A 17 -25.84 -6.30 2.65
N LEU A 18 -26.15 -7.13 3.66
CA LEU A 18 -25.24 -7.29 4.79
C LEU A 18 -23.94 -8.01 4.39
N ALA A 19 -24.03 -9.04 3.56
CA ALA A 19 -22.84 -9.73 3.05
C ALA A 19 -21.96 -8.75 2.26
N THR A 20 -22.53 -8.01 1.31
CA THR A 20 -21.81 -6.98 0.54
C THR A 20 -21.19 -5.93 1.44
N ALA A 21 -21.91 -5.41 2.43
CA ALA A 21 -21.39 -4.43 3.38
C ALA A 21 -20.19 -4.98 4.18
N PHE A 22 -20.27 -6.22 4.65
CA PHE A 22 -19.16 -6.87 5.34
C PHE A 22 -17.89 -6.95 4.47
N PHE A 23 -18.01 -7.44 3.24
CA PHE A 23 -16.86 -7.54 2.32
C PHE A 23 -16.33 -6.17 1.90
N ALA A 24 -17.20 -5.15 1.77
CA ALA A 24 -16.79 -3.77 1.52
C ALA A 24 -15.98 -3.17 2.67
N VAL A 25 -16.40 -3.40 3.93
CA VAL A 25 -15.64 -3.00 5.12
C VAL A 25 -14.29 -3.70 5.15
N MET A 26 -14.24 -4.98 4.78
CA MET A 26 -12.97 -5.71 4.73
C MET A 26 -12.04 -5.23 3.62
N ALA A 27 -12.58 -4.89 2.45
CA ALA A 27 -11.82 -4.24 1.38
C ALA A 27 -11.24 -2.89 1.83
N LEU A 28 -12.03 -2.08 2.53
CA LEU A 28 -11.58 -0.81 3.09
C LEU A 28 -10.50 -1.00 4.15
N ALA A 29 -10.60 -2.02 4.99
CA ALA A 29 -9.59 -2.35 5.99
C ALA A 29 -8.25 -2.72 5.34
N VAL A 30 -8.27 -3.57 4.30
CA VAL A 30 -7.07 -3.92 3.52
C VAL A 30 -6.45 -2.68 2.88
N PHE A 31 -7.26 -1.82 2.26
CA PHE A 31 -6.79 -0.55 1.71
C PHE A 31 -6.17 0.35 2.78
N ALA A 32 -6.83 0.49 3.92
CA ALA A 32 -6.35 1.30 5.04
C ALA A 32 -5.03 0.78 5.61
N THR A 33 -4.79 -0.53 5.62
CA THR A 33 -3.49 -1.08 5.99
C THR A 33 -2.39 -0.62 5.03
N GLY A 34 -2.62 -0.66 3.72
CA GLY A 34 -1.65 -0.13 2.75
C GLY A 34 -1.40 1.37 2.93
N PHE A 35 -2.47 2.14 3.16
CA PHE A 35 -2.37 3.57 3.46
C PHE A 35 -1.53 3.81 4.73
N LEU A 36 -1.85 3.14 5.84
CA LEU A 36 -1.14 3.31 7.10
C LEU A 36 0.27 2.73 7.07
N ASP A 37 0.57 1.76 6.20
CA ASP A 37 1.95 1.30 6.04
C ASP A 37 2.84 2.44 5.54
N SER A 38 2.38 3.22 4.55
CA SER A 38 3.06 4.45 4.11
C SER A 38 3.22 5.51 5.23
N TRP A 39 2.39 5.38 6.28
CA TRP A 39 2.47 5.93 7.64
C TRP A 39 3.78 5.82 8.41
N GLY A 40 4.60 4.83 8.04
CA GLY A 40 5.56 4.30 9.00
C GLY A 40 4.87 3.55 10.14
N MET A 41 3.71 2.91 9.86
CA MET A 41 3.19 1.90 10.76
C MET A 41 4.30 0.87 11.03
N PRO A 42 4.58 0.52 12.30
CA PRO A 42 5.57 -0.51 12.61
C PRO A 42 5.21 -1.81 11.92
N LEU A 43 6.20 -2.52 11.34
CA LEU A 43 5.96 -3.78 10.60
C LEU A 43 5.09 -4.75 11.41
N MET A 44 5.40 -4.91 12.70
CA MET A 44 4.66 -5.83 13.57
C MET A 44 3.18 -5.43 13.71
N ALA A 45 2.89 -4.13 13.79
CA ALA A 45 1.51 -3.65 13.82
C ALA A 45 0.79 -3.93 12.49
N GLY A 46 1.48 -3.74 11.36
CA GLY A 46 0.96 -4.08 10.04
C GLY A 46 0.66 -5.58 9.88
N LEU A 47 1.58 -6.45 10.32
CA LEU A 47 1.39 -7.90 10.28
C LEU A 47 0.22 -8.36 11.17
N VAL A 48 0.11 -7.81 12.38
CA VAL A 48 -1.02 -8.11 13.29
C VAL A 48 -2.33 -7.65 12.68
N ALA A 49 -2.39 -6.45 12.09
CA ALA A 49 -3.59 -5.94 11.44
C ALA A 49 -4.02 -6.83 10.26
N LEU A 50 -3.08 -7.22 9.38
CA LEU A 50 -3.35 -8.14 8.27
C LEU A 50 -3.83 -9.51 8.76
N GLY A 51 -3.21 -10.06 9.80
CA GLY A 51 -3.61 -11.33 10.41
C GLY A 51 -5.04 -11.28 10.95
N LEU A 52 -5.39 -10.22 11.68
CA LEU A 52 -6.76 -10.00 12.19
C LEU A 52 -7.78 -9.83 11.06
N ILE A 53 -7.45 -9.05 10.03
CA ILE A 53 -8.28 -8.89 8.84
C ILE A 53 -8.52 -10.24 8.16
N ALA A 54 -7.47 -11.04 7.93
CA ALA A 54 -7.58 -12.35 7.31
C ALA A 54 -8.44 -13.30 8.16
N LEU A 55 -8.26 -13.32 9.47
CA LEU A 55 -9.06 -14.13 10.39
C LEU A 55 -10.54 -13.75 10.35
N LEU A 56 -10.85 -12.46 10.48
CA LEU A 56 -12.23 -11.96 10.42
C LEU A 56 -12.87 -12.25 9.06
N LEU A 57 -12.10 -12.10 7.98
CA LEU A 57 -12.56 -12.41 6.62
C LEU A 57 -12.91 -13.89 6.47
N LEU A 58 -12.07 -14.81 6.98
CA LEU A 58 -12.33 -16.25 6.94
C LEU A 58 -13.57 -16.63 7.75
N ILE A 59 -13.69 -16.12 8.98
CA ILE A 59 -14.85 -16.36 9.85
C ILE A 59 -16.12 -15.83 9.19
N GLY A 60 -16.11 -14.58 8.73
CA GLY A 60 -17.24 -13.94 8.08
C GLY A 60 -17.65 -14.64 6.78
N ALA A 61 -16.69 -14.94 5.90
CA ALA A 61 -16.94 -15.64 4.65
C ALA A 61 -17.56 -17.02 4.89
N THR A 62 -17.05 -17.77 5.86
CA THR A 62 -17.60 -19.08 6.23
C THR A 62 -19.03 -18.95 6.76
N ALA A 63 -19.26 -18.02 7.69
CA ALA A 63 -20.58 -17.78 8.28
C ALA A 63 -21.61 -17.36 7.21
N PHE A 64 -21.27 -16.38 6.36
CA PHE A 64 -22.16 -15.94 5.28
C PHE A 64 -22.41 -17.05 4.26
N THR A 65 -21.41 -17.86 3.92
CA THR A 65 -21.58 -18.99 3.00
C THR A 65 -22.55 -20.01 3.56
N VAL A 66 -22.37 -20.45 4.81
CA VAL A 66 -23.27 -21.40 5.48
C VAL A 66 -24.69 -20.86 5.59
N LEU A 67 -24.84 -19.59 5.98
CA LEU A 67 -26.14 -18.92 6.07
C LEU A 67 -26.81 -18.78 4.70
N GLY A 68 -26.04 -18.47 3.66
CA GLY A 68 -26.48 -18.37 2.27
C GLY A 68 -27.02 -19.70 1.74
N PHE A 69 -26.27 -20.79 1.91
CA PHE A 69 -26.71 -22.14 1.58
C PHE A 69 -27.98 -22.54 2.35
N ARG A 70 -28.02 -22.27 3.65
CA ARG A 70 -29.20 -22.57 4.48
C ARG A 70 -30.44 -21.78 4.03
N ALA A 71 -30.25 -20.50 3.66
CA ALA A 71 -31.31 -19.65 3.14
C ALA A 71 -31.80 -20.13 1.77
N ALA A 72 -30.89 -20.55 0.88
CA ALA A 72 -31.21 -21.09 -0.44
C ALA A 72 -31.93 -22.44 -0.35
N TYR A 73 -31.55 -23.31 0.59
CA TYR A 73 -32.17 -24.62 0.80
C TYR A 73 -33.60 -24.51 1.36
N ARG A 74 -33.82 -23.59 2.31
CA ARG A 74 -35.15 -23.37 2.92
C ARG A 74 -36.17 -22.78 1.94
N ARG A 75 -35.72 -22.14 0.85
CA ARG A 75 -36.57 -21.47 -0.13
C ARG A 75 -36.77 -22.32 -1.39
N LYS A 76 -37.27 -23.55 -1.24
CA LYS A 76 -37.48 -24.48 -2.36
C LYS A 76 -38.38 -23.92 -3.47
N ALA A 77 -39.39 -23.12 -3.10
CA ALA A 77 -40.33 -22.50 -4.03
C ALA A 77 -39.84 -21.17 -4.65
N ALA A 78 -38.65 -20.68 -4.29
CA ALA A 78 -38.11 -19.45 -4.85
C ALA A 78 -37.46 -19.69 -6.23
N PRO A 79 -37.37 -18.65 -7.08
CA PRO A 79 -36.66 -18.72 -8.35
C PRO A 79 -35.23 -19.23 -8.18
N ILE A 80 -34.76 -20.05 -9.13
CA ILE A 80 -33.43 -20.67 -9.06
C ILE A 80 -32.31 -19.63 -9.00
N LEU A 81 -32.45 -18.52 -9.73
CA LEU A 81 -31.49 -17.41 -9.71
C LEU A 81 -31.32 -16.81 -8.33
N LEU A 82 -32.41 -16.64 -7.56
CA LEU A 82 -32.33 -16.13 -6.20
C LEU A 82 -31.60 -17.11 -5.26
N ARG A 83 -31.85 -18.41 -5.42
CA ARG A 83 -31.20 -19.45 -4.64
C ARG A 83 -29.70 -19.51 -4.95
N LEU A 84 -29.33 -19.42 -6.22
CA LEU A 84 -27.94 -19.32 -6.66
C LEU A 84 -27.27 -18.05 -6.11
N ALA A 85 -27.93 -16.89 -6.21
CA ALA A 85 -27.40 -15.64 -5.66
C ALA A 85 -27.13 -15.74 -4.16
N LEU A 86 -28.06 -16.31 -3.37
CA LEU A 86 -27.87 -16.49 -1.93
C LEU A 86 -26.73 -17.44 -1.59
N ALA A 87 -26.55 -18.52 -2.36
CA ALA A 87 -25.51 -19.53 -2.12
C ALA A 87 -24.12 -19.09 -2.61
N LEU A 88 -24.05 -18.41 -3.76
CA LEU A 88 -22.81 -18.09 -4.46
C LEU A 88 -22.28 -16.68 -4.18
N ALA A 89 -23.11 -15.73 -3.73
CA ALA A 89 -22.63 -14.37 -3.50
C ALA A 89 -21.49 -14.30 -2.47
N PRO A 90 -21.58 -14.91 -1.27
CA PRO A 90 -20.47 -14.86 -0.30
C PRO A 90 -19.14 -15.45 -0.80
N PRO A 91 -19.07 -16.66 -1.39
CA PRO A 91 -17.79 -17.20 -1.87
C PRO A 91 -17.25 -16.39 -3.06
N LEU A 92 -18.11 -15.84 -3.92
CA LEU A 92 -17.66 -14.97 -5.03
C LEU A 92 -17.12 -13.63 -4.51
N LEU A 93 -17.75 -13.02 -3.49
CA LEU A 93 -17.25 -11.80 -2.85
C LEU A 93 -15.92 -12.05 -2.15
N PHE A 94 -15.78 -13.18 -1.45
CA PHE A 94 -14.51 -13.57 -0.84
C PHE A 94 -13.40 -13.76 -1.88
N ALA A 95 -13.68 -14.51 -2.95
CA ALA A 95 -12.72 -14.71 -4.03
C ALA A 95 -12.34 -13.38 -4.71
N GLY A 96 -13.33 -12.52 -4.97
CA GLY A 96 -13.12 -11.19 -5.51
C GLY A 96 -12.21 -10.33 -4.62
N LEU A 97 -12.45 -10.32 -3.31
CA LEU A 97 -11.60 -9.60 -2.36
C LEU A 97 -10.19 -10.21 -2.27
N ALA A 98 -10.05 -11.54 -2.27
CA ALA A 98 -8.75 -12.20 -2.25
C ALA A 98 -7.91 -11.81 -3.48
N LEU A 99 -8.54 -11.75 -4.66
CA LEU A 99 -7.91 -11.28 -5.89
C LEU A 99 -7.61 -9.78 -5.87
N ALA A 100 -8.46 -8.99 -5.23
CA ALA A 100 -8.31 -7.55 -5.10
C ALA A 100 -7.40 -7.11 -3.94
N ALA A 101 -6.96 -8.02 -3.06
CA ALA A 101 -6.25 -7.65 -1.83
C ALA A 101 -4.94 -6.90 -2.12
N ARG A 102 -4.10 -7.43 -3.03
CA ARG A 102 -2.85 -6.79 -3.43
C ARG A 102 -3.07 -5.42 -4.10
N PRO A 103 -3.92 -5.27 -5.14
CA PRO A 103 -4.13 -3.95 -5.72
C PRO A 103 -4.76 -2.95 -4.74
N LEU A 104 -5.57 -3.40 -3.77
CA LEU A 104 -6.08 -2.53 -2.70
C LEU A 104 -4.98 -2.05 -1.75
N LEU A 105 -4.07 -2.93 -1.35
CA LEU A 105 -2.88 -2.55 -0.56
C LEU A 105 -2.01 -1.57 -1.33
N ASP A 106 -1.71 -1.86 -2.60
CA ASP A 106 -0.89 -1.00 -3.46
C ASP A 106 -1.55 0.36 -3.70
N ALA A 107 -2.89 0.41 -3.84
CA ALA A 107 -3.64 1.65 -3.97
C ALA A 107 -3.61 2.46 -2.68
N GLY A 108 -3.76 1.79 -1.53
CA GLY A 108 -3.64 2.39 -0.20
C GLY A 108 -2.26 3.03 -0.01
N ASP A 109 -1.19 2.27 -0.27
CA ASP A 109 0.20 2.74 -0.19
C ASP A 109 0.41 3.98 -1.06
N ARG A 110 -0.01 3.93 -2.33
CA ARG A 110 0.13 5.06 -3.26
C ARG A 110 -0.55 6.32 -2.74
N LEU A 111 -1.79 6.20 -2.28
CA LEU A 111 -2.53 7.34 -1.75
C LEU A 111 -1.87 7.88 -0.48
N GLY A 112 -1.38 7.00 0.38
CA GLY A 112 -0.74 7.40 1.63
C GLY A 112 0.61 8.07 1.41
N VAL A 113 1.43 7.59 0.47
CA VAL A 113 2.67 8.27 0.06
C VAL A 113 2.37 9.63 -0.55
N ALA A 114 1.36 9.73 -1.42
CA ALA A 114 0.95 11.02 -2.01
C ALA A 114 0.45 12.00 -0.94
N ALA A 115 -0.37 11.54 0.01
CA ALA A 115 -0.87 12.35 1.11
C ALA A 115 0.27 12.84 2.00
N ARG A 116 1.24 11.97 2.30
CA ARG A 116 2.44 12.34 3.06
C ARG A 116 3.28 13.39 2.34
N LEU A 117 3.55 13.19 1.05
CA LEU A 117 4.31 14.15 0.26
C LEU A 117 3.59 15.52 0.25
N ALA A 118 2.27 15.53 0.04
CA ALA A 118 1.49 16.77 0.06
C ALA A 118 1.51 17.46 1.43
N GLN A 119 1.52 16.70 2.53
CA GLN A 119 1.59 17.26 3.88
C GLN A 119 2.97 17.83 4.23
N ASP A 120 4.05 17.15 3.84
CA ASP A 120 5.42 17.49 4.27
C ASP A 120 6.22 18.31 3.23
N GLU A 121 5.66 18.58 2.05
CA GLU A 121 6.35 19.25 0.93
C GLU A 121 7.07 20.54 1.33
N ALA A 122 6.39 21.43 2.07
CA ALA A 122 6.98 22.69 2.51
C ALA A 122 8.21 22.47 3.41
N ARG A 123 8.16 21.45 4.28
CA ARG A 123 9.26 21.09 5.18
C ARG A 123 10.40 20.43 4.41
N PHE A 124 10.09 19.58 3.43
CA PHE A 124 11.12 19.02 2.53
C PHE A 124 11.86 20.13 1.79
N ALA A 125 11.17 21.14 1.29
CA ALA A 125 11.80 22.27 0.60
C ALA A 125 12.77 23.05 1.51
N ILE A 126 12.38 23.28 2.78
CA ILE A 126 13.26 23.93 3.78
C ILE A 126 14.51 23.09 4.04
N ILE A 127 14.36 21.78 4.25
CA ILE A 127 15.49 20.87 4.47
C ILE A 127 16.41 20.85 3.25
N ILE A 128 15.86 20.76 2.02
CA ILE A 128 16.65 20.78 0.78
C ILE A 128 17.43 22.09 0.66
N ALA A 129 16.80 23.23 0.93
CA ALA A 129 17.46 24.54 0.88
C ALA A 129 18.62 24.63 1.87
N ARG A 130 18.41 24.21 3.12
CA ARG A 130 19.45 24.20 4.15
C ARG A 130 20.61 23.28 3.78
N VAL A 131 20.31 22.05 3.36
CA VAL A 131 21.35 21.09 2.97
C VAL A 131 22.14 21.59 1.76
N LYS A 132 21.51 22.35 0.86
CA LYS A 132 22.19 22.99 -0.27
C LYS A 132 23.14 24.11 0.17
N GLU A 133 22.77 24.89 1.17
CA GLU A 133 23.60 25.95 1.75
C GLU A 133 24.79 25.38 2.55
N GLU A 134 24.57 24.28 3.28
CA GLU A 134 25.60 23.65 4.12
C GLU A 134 26.76 23.02 3.33
N GLN A 135 26.63 22.86 2.00
CA GLN A 135 27.58 22.17 1.10
C GLN A 135 28.22 20.93 1.75
N PRO A 136 27.66 19.71 1.56
CA PRO A 136 28.10 18.55 2.31
C PRO A 136 29.59 18.22 2.04
N ALA A 137 30.47 18.68 2.93
CA ALA A 137 31.93 18.47 2.86
C ALA A 137 32.29 16.97 2.99
N ALA A 138 31.38 16.17 3.52
CA ALA A 138 31.35 14.72 3.38
C ALA A 138 29.92 14.26 3.68
N SER A 139 29.22 13.74 2.67
CA SER A 139 28.06 12.92 2.94
C SER A 139 28.54 11.64 3.63
N ASP A 140 28.07 11.45 4.85
CA ASP A 140 28.36 10.28 5.66
C ASP A 140 27.33 9.17 5.46
N GLY A 141 26.23 9.44 4.74
CA GLY A 141 25.08 8.53 4.66
C GLY A 141 24.34 8.40 5.99
N THR A 142 24.59 9.31 6.94
CA THR A 142 24.00 9.22 8.28
C THR A 142 22.57 9.75 8.28
N ARG A 143 21.69 9.01 8.94
CA ARG A 143 20.31 9.43 9.15
C ARG A 143 20.26 10.65 10.07
N ARG A 144 19.69 11.74 9.56
CA ARG A 144 19.40 12.97 10.32
C ARG A 144 17.91 13.06 10.58
N THR A 145 17.54 13.78 11.64
CA THR A 145 16.13 14.07 11.95
C THR A 145 16.00 15.55 12.28
N GLU A 146 15.07 16.22 11.61
CA GLU A 146 14.76 17.62 11.83
C GLU A 146 13.24 17.81 11.78
N ASP A 147 12.67 18.51 12.77
CA ASP A 147 11.23 18.77 12.87
C ASP A 147 10.35 17.52 12.71
N GLY A 148 10.84 16.38 13.21
CA GLY A 148 10.17 15.07 13.13
C GLY A 148 10.28 14.39 11.75
N ILE A 149 11.00 14.97 10.80
CA ILE A 149 11.29 14.39 9.49
C ILE A 149 12.67 13.75 9.54
N SER A 150 12.71 12.43 9.31
CA SER A 150 13.97 11.72 9.12
C SER A 150 14.41 11.82 7.66
N PHE A 151 15.70 12.06 7.42
CA PHE A 151 16.25 12.17 6.08
C PHE A 151 17.70 11.67 5.98
N LEU A 152 18.13 11.36 4.76
CA LEU A 152 19.48 10.95 4.37
C LEU A 152 19.94 11.84 3.22
N VAL A 153 21.22 12.18 3.19
CA VAL A 153 21.82 12.99 2.12
C VAL A 153 22.85 12.16 1.36
N ASP A 154 22.70 12.09 0.04
CA ASP A 154 23.54 11.30 -0.84
C ASP A 154 24.96 11.89 -0.99
N ARG A 155 25.91 11.06 -1.47
CA ARG A 155 27.29 11.48 -1.71
C ARG A 155 27.45 12.20 -3.04
N GLY A 156 27.87 13.46 -2.95
CA GLY A 156 28.36 14.24 -4.09
C GLY A 156 27.30 15.06 -4.81
N PRO A 157 27.70 15.87 -5.80
CA PRO A 157 26.79 16.50 -6.73
C PRO A 157 26.23 15.45 -7.71
N PRO A 158 24.93 15.50 -8.05
CA PRO A 158 23.91 16.43 -7.58
C PRO A 158 23.45 16.12 -6.15
N LEU A 159 23.00 17.16 -5.43
CA LEU A 159 22.37 16.98 -4.13
C LEU A 159 21.10 16.12 -4.27
N ARG A 160 21.10 14.95 -3.65
CA ARG A 160 19.92 14.10 -3.47
C ARG A 160 19.63 13.90 -2.00
N VAL A 161 18.34 13.93 -1.66
CA VAL A 161 17.87 13.78 -0.28
C VAL A 161 16.76 12.73 -0.26
N ALA A 162 16.91 11.72 0.61
CA ALA A 162 15.88 10.71 0.83
C ALA A 162 15.16 10.98 2.15
N PHE A 163 13.86 11.22 2.08
CA PHE A 163 12.98 11.49 3.21
C PHE A 163 12.24 10.24 3.67
N HIS A 164 11.98 10.19 4.98
CA HIS A 164 11.29 9.11 5.67
C HIS A 164 11.82 7.72 5.29
N PRO A 165 13.14 7.46 5.38
CA PRO A 165 13.72 6.16 5.06
C PRO A 165 13.14 5.09 5.99
N ARG A 166 12.40 4.13 5.41
CA ARG A 166 11.70 3.05 6.12
C ARG A 166 12.07 1.70 5.53
N GLY A 167 12.48 0.78 6.38
CA GLY A 167 12.97 -0.53 5.94
C GLY A 167 13.44 -1.39 7.10
N ILE A 168 13.87 -2.60 6.76
CA ILE A 168 14.37 -3.61 7.67
C ILE A 168 15.62 -4.21 7.06
N LEU A 169 16.68 -4.30 7.87
CA LEU A 169 18.01 -4.73 7.41
C LEU A 169 18.47 -3.81 6.28
N ASP A 170 18.97 -4.38 5.19
CA ASP A 170 19.54 -3.65 4.06
C ASP A 170 18.47 -3.14 3.08
N SER A 171 17.23 -3.65 3.19
CA SER A 171 16.11 -3.27 2.33
C SER A 171 15.30 -2.12 2.92
N TRP A 172 15.26 -0.99 2.22
CA TRP A 172 14.50 0.18 2.66
C TRP A 172 13.91 0.98 1.51
N THR A 173 12.99 1.88 1.85
CA THR A 173 12.25 2.74 0.92
C THR A 173 12.23 4.17 1.42
N GLY A 174 12.21 5.13 0.51
CA GLY A 174 12.15 6.55 0.87
C GLY A 174 11.62 7.42 -0.26
N ILE A 175 11.18 8.62 0.10
CA ILE A 175 10.81 9.67 -0.85
C ILE A 175 12.09 10.43 -1.21
N VAL A 176 12.61 10.24 -2.41
CA VAL A 176 13.88 10.80 -2.88
C VAL A 176 13.61 12.04 -3.72
N PHE A 177 14.27 13.14 -3.36
CA PHE A 177 14.43 14.31 -4.21
C PHE A 177 15.66 14.13 -5.11
N ASP A 178 15.47 14.17 -6.43
CA ASP A 178 16.54 14.14 -7.44
C ASP A 178 16.34 15.24 -8.49
N PRO A 179 17.07 16.37 -8.39
CA PRO A 179 16.91 17.49 -9.31
C PRO A 179 17.46 17.20 -10.71
N THR A 180 18.25 16.14 -10.91
CA THR A 180 18.80 15.80 -12.23
C THR A 180 17.87 14.99 -13.09
N ARG A 181 16.79 14.46 -12.50
CA ARG A 181 15.85 13.54 -13.15
C ARG A 181 16.55 12.28 -13.71
N ALA A 182 17.74 11.95 -13.21
CA ALA A 182 18.41 10.69 -13.54
C ALA A 182 17.52 9.50 -13.13
N LEU A 183 16.85 9.62 -11.98
CA LEU A 183 15.85 8.64 -11.55
C LEU A 183 14.63 8.56 -12.48
N ALA A 184 14.18 9.68 -13.07
CA ALA A 184 13.08 9.65 -14.06
C ALA A 184 13.46 8.84 -15.31
N ASN A 185 14.70 9.02 -15.77
CA ASN A 185 15.25 8.27 -16.90
C ASN A 185 15.35 6.78 -16.59
N TYR A 186 15.77 6.42 -15.37
CA TYR A 186 15.78 5.03 -14.92
C TYR A 186 14.36 4.42 -14.86
N VAL A 187 13.38 5.16 -14.31
CA VAL A 187 11.98 4.71 -14.23
C VAL A 187 11.35 4.51 -15.61
N SER A 188 11.58 5.43 -16.55
CA SER A 188 10.99 5.40 -17.89
C SER A 188 11.55 4.29 -18.78
N GLN A 189 12.82 3.89 -18.59
CA GLN A 189 13.43 2.80 -19.34
C GLN A 189 12.99 1.40 -18.86
N GLY A 190 12.24 1.35 -17.76
CA GLY A 190 11.80 0.13 -17.10
C GLY A 190 12.98 -0.53 -16.42
N ALA A 191 13.00 -0.49 -15.08
CA ALA A 191 13.95 -1.25 -14.28
C ALA A 191 13.98 -2.71 -14.80
N ARG A 192 15.06 -3.07 -15.50
CA ARG A 192 15.29 -4.34 -16.23
C ARG A 192 14.41 -4.59 -17.47
N ARG A 193 14.77 -3.98 -18.61
CA ARG A 193 14.73 -4.72 -19.89
C ARG A 193 16.11 -5.34 -20.14
N PRO A 194 16.24 -6.68 -20.19
CA PRO A 194 17.50 -7.33 -20.58
C PRO A 194 17.83 -6.88 -22.01
N GLY A 195 18.98 -6.20 -22.19
CA GLY A 195 19.45 -5.74 -23.51
C GLY A 195 19.16 -4.27 -23.85
N ALA A 196 18.45 -3.51 -23.01
CA ALA A 196 18.35 -2.07 -23.19
C ALA A 196 19.63 -1.41 -22.67
N ARG A 197 20.50 -0.93 -23.58
CA ARG A 197 21.62 -0.05 -23.21
C ARG A 197 21.04 1.24 -22.62
N SER A 198 21.00 1.33 -21.30
CA SER A 198 20.71 2.57 -20.60
C SER A 198 21.89 3.53 -20.84
N ALA A 199 21.59 4.81 -21.11
CA ALA A 199 22.58 5.89 -21.15
C ALA A 199 23.10 6.25 -19.74
N ILE A 200 22.50 5.67 -18.69
CA ILE A 200 22.95 5.73 -17.31
C ILE A 200 23.64 4.40 -17.02
N THR A 201 24.91 4.44 -16.68
CA THR A 201 25.67 3.26 -16.29
C THR A 201 25.17 2.77 -14.93
N PRO A 202 25.07 1.44 -14.68
CA PRO A 202 24.75 0.90 -13.35
C PRO A 202 25.61 1.49 -12.23
N ASP A 203 26.82 1.92 -12.57
CA ASP A 203 27.79 2.55 -11.67
C ASP A 203 27.39 3.96 -11.19
N ASP A 204 26.48 4.66 -11.90
CA ASP A 204 26.03 6.01 -11.51
C ASP A 204 24.87 6.00 -10.50
N LEU A 205 24.25 4.84 -10.28
CA LEU A 205 23.11 4.64 -9.38
C LEU A 205 23.39 3.60 -8.28
N SER A 206 24.58 2.98 -8.29
CA SER A 206 25.03 2.08 -7.23
C SER A 206 25.57 2.88 -6.05
N GLY A 207 25.26 2.43 -4.84
CA GLY A 207 25.70 3.10 -3.60
C GLY A 207 24.97 4.41 -3.27
N LEU A 208 23.91 4.77 -3.99
CA LEU A 208 23.04 5.90 -3.62
C LEU A 208 22.53 5.70 -2.20
N PHE A 209 22.80 6.68 -1.33
CA PHE A 209 22.47 6.59 0.10
C PHE A 209 23.00 5.31 0.79
N GLY A 210 24.08 4.72 0.28
CA GLY A 210 24.70 3.51 0.82
C GLY A 210 24.03 2.18 0.47
N GLY A 211 23.13 2.14 -0.52
CA GLY A 211 22.51 0.91 -0.99
C GLY A 211 22.30 0.87 -2.52
N ASP A 212 21.81 -0.25 -3.02
CA ASP A 212 21.56 -0.45 -4.45
C ASP A 212 20.10 -0.19 -4.80
N LEU A 213 19.87 0.59 -5.86
CA LEU A 213 18.53 0.94 -6.28
C LEU A 213 17.79 -0.25 -6.93
N VAL A 214 16.81 -0.81 -6.21
CA VAL A 214 15.98 -1.94 -6.67
C VAL A 214 14.84 -1.47 -7.57
N GLY A 215 14.27 -0.30 -7.30
CA GLY A 215 13.19 0.27 -8.10
C GLY A 215 12.76 1.63 -7.63
N CYS A 216 12.28 2.46 -8.56
CA CYS A 216 11.70 3.76 -8.26
C CYS A 216 10.36 3.93 -8.97
N ARG A 217 9.55 4.84 -8.46
CA ARG A 217 8.33 5.34 -9.08
C ARG A 217 8.31 6.85 -8.95
N HIS A 218 8.02 7.55 -10.03
CA HIS A 218 7.82 9.01 -9.98
C HIS A 218 6.57 9.33 -9.16
N LEU A 219 6.67 10.34 -8.29
CA LEU A 219 5.54 10.82 -7.48
C LEU A 219 5.00 12.14 -8.06
N ARG A 220 5.85 13.18 -8.05
CA ARG A 220 5.54 14.52 -8.54
C ARG A 220 6.85 15.31 -8.67
N ASP A 221 6.96 16.17 -9.67
CA ASP A 221 8.12 17.04 -9.90
C ASP A 221 9.44 16.26 -9.83
N ASP A 222 10.37 16.66 -8.97
CA ASP A 222 11.67 16.01 -8.78
C ASP A 222 11.64 15.00 -7.61
N PHE A 223 10.46 14.55 -7.18
CA PHE A 223 10.28 13.55 -6.12
C PHE A 223 9.90 12.16 -6.66
N PHE A 224 10.57 11.15 -6.11
CA PHE A 224 10.43 9.74 -6.48
C PHE A 224 10.24 8.89 -5.21
N LEU A 225 9.45 7.83 -5.28
CA LEU A 225 9.45 6.78 -4.25
C LEU A 225 10.41 5.67 -4.70
N CYS A 226 11.50 5.49 -3.97
CA CYS A 226 12.55 4.54 -4.33
C CYS A 226 12.71 3.46 -3.26
N ARG A 227 13.10 2.26 -3.71
CA ARG A 227 13.44 1.10 -2.90
C ARG A 227 14.91 0.75 -3.13
N PHE A 228 15.61 0.50 -2.04
CA PHE A 228 17.02 0.17 -1.97
C PHE A 228 17.21 -1.19 -1.29
N SER A 229 18.31 -1.89 -1.59
CA SER A 229 18.76 -3.11 -0.92
C SER A 229 20.25 -3.12 -0.68
#